data_AF-A0A087SXG1-F1
#
_entry.id   AF-A0A087SXG1-F1
#
_cell.length_a   1.000
_cell.length_b   1.000
_cell.length_c   1.000
_cell.angle_alpha   90.00
_cell.angle_beta   90.00
_cell.angle_gamma   90.00
#
_symmetry.space_group_name_H-M   'P 1'
#
loop_
_entity.id
_entity.type
_entity.pdbx_description
1 polymer ?
#
loop_
_entity_poly.entity_id
_entity_poly.type
_entity_poly.pdbx_seq_one_letter_code
_entity_poly.pdbx_strand_id
1 'polypeptide(L)'
;MIGTPSKDDMEVDIVKESDEISLMRNSILDCVAKSDGFFKSQQVGEIDLTIAEKREIASNLLGRNVPLFLQRYWKYIKLEDVPFFDSHQADYEVNFYLTEIRKNHNCRSNKVRVRNRRYEALKKMVEEGKYFSDAEMRKRSPFLYDQLIGQHLTENERISAYKEQHKDQKFSSFLMDQLERNQENYLFECQKDEDEAVVEEEDDDTEEESELEEDIPTSRTVTEQEKTLLRNEFTNIMYENFLAGKDKDFDYSSVDNNVEYDSVHQRNLDEEEKYFDEDTEF
;
A
#
# COMPACT_ATOMS: atom_id res chain seq x y z
N MET A 1 15.67 -54.63 -23.55
CA MET A 1 15.14 -54.99 -22.22
C MET A 1 14.71 -53.69 -21.56
N ILE A 2 13.40 -53.44 -21.53
CA ILE A 2 12.83 -52.29 -20.83
C ILE A 2 12.82 -52.68 -19.35
N GLY A 3 13.68 -52.06 -18.55
CA GLY A 3 13.75 -52.32 -17.12
C GLY A 3 12.43 -51.93 -16.48
N THR A 4 11.70 -52.92 -15.95
CA THR A 4 10.53 -52.69 -15.11
C THR A 4 10.98 -51.95 -13.85
N PRO A 5 10.32 -50.85 -13.44
CA PRO A 5 10.67 -50.15 -12.22
C PRO A 5 10.54 -51.10 -11.01
N SER A 6 11.51 -51.05 -10.10
CA SER A 6 11.57 -51.92 -8.93
C SER A 6 10.45 -51.57 -7.96
N LYS A 7 9.88 -52.57 -7.26
CA LYS A 7 8.79 -52.36 -6.28
C LYS A 7 9.19 -51.38 -5.17
N ASP A 8 10.47 -51.38 -4.80
CA ASP A 8 11.02 -50.52 -3.76
C ASP A 8 11.04 -49.03 -4.19
N ASP A 9 11.18 -48.74 -5.49
CA ASP A 9 11.15 -47.36 -6.01
C ASP A 9 9.72 -46.78 -5.99
N MET A 10 8.71 -47.59 -6.32
CA MET A 10 7.29 -47.18 -6.22
C MET A 10 6.83 -46.97 -4.77
N GLU A 11 7.34 -47.75 -3.81
CA GLU A 11 6.94 -47.67 -2.41
C GLU A 11 7.54 -46.42 -1.72
N VAL A 12 8.74 -46.00 -2.12
CA VAL A 12 9.37 -44.76 -1.63
C VAL A 12 8.68 -43.51 -2.17
N ASP A 13 8.21 -43.51 -3.42
CA ASP A 13 7.51 -42.36 -4.01
C ASP A 13 6.11 -42.16 -3.40
N ILE A 14 5.38 -43.24 -3.10
CA ILE A 14 4.05 -43.18 -2.44
C ILE A 14 4.15 -42.63 -1.01
N VAL A 15 5.20 -42.99 -0.27
CA VAL A 15 5.41 -42.51 1.11
C VAL A 15 5.75 -41.02 1.12
N LYS A 16 6.60 -40.55 0.18
CA LYS A 16 6.94 -39.13 0.05
C LYS A 16 5.73 -38.26 -0.32
N GLU A 17 4.90 -38.73 -1.26
CA GLU A 17 3.70 -38.00 -1.70
C GLU A 17 2.66 -37.88 -0.57
N SER A 18 2.53 -38.93 0.26
CA SER A 18 1.69 -38.92 1.47
C SER A 18 2.20 -37.95 2.56
N ASP A 19 3.52 -37.85 2.73
CA ASP A 19 4.14 -36.96 3.71
C ASP A 19 4.02 -35.49 3.27
N GLU A 20 4.19 -35.20 1.98
CA GLU A 20 4.01 -33.85 1.41
C GLU A 20 2.55 -33.35 1.53
N ILE A 21 1.57 -34.19 1.22
CA ILE A 21 0.14 -33.85 1.38
C ILE A 21 -0.20 -33.56 2.85
N SER A 22 0.40 -34.31 3.78
CA SER A 22 0.20 -34.11 5.21
C SER A 22 0.84 -32.81 5.70
N LEU A 23 2.00 -32.44 5.17
CA LEU A 23 2.65 -31.16 5.45
C LEU A 23 1.83 -29.98 4.91
N MET A 24 1.36 -30.04 3.66
CA MET A 24 0.49 -29.02 3.06
C MET A 24 -0.81 -28.86 3.86
N ARG A 25 -1.44 -29.98 4.26
CA ARG A 25 -2.64 -29.94 5.11
C ARG A 25 -2.40 -29.19 6.42
N ASN A 26 -1.28 -29.45 7.08
CA ASN A 26 -0.95 -28.77 8.34
C ASN A 26 -0.63 -27.29 8.12
N SER A 27 0.14 -26.95 7.08
CA SER A 27 0.42 -25.57 6.67
C SER A 27 -0.87 -24.76 6.45
N ILE A 28 -1.80 -25.31 5.66
CA ILE A 28 -3.11 -24.68 5.41
C ILE A 28 -3.85 -24.41 6.71
N LEU A 29 -3.92 -25.41 7.59
CA LEU A 29 -4.69 -25.31 8.83
C LEU A 29 -4.05 -24.33 9.82
N ASP A 30 -2.73 -24.26 9.88
CA ASP A 30 -2.01 -23.31 10.73
C ASP A 30 -2.17 -21.87 10.20
N CYS A 31 -2.05 -21.66 8.89
CA CYS A 31 -2.27 -20.35 8.27
C CYS A 31 -3.71 -19.85 8.49
N VAL A 32 -4.69 -20.74 8.38
CA VAL A 32 -6.09 -20.40 8.64
C VAL A 32 -6.33 -20.16 10.13
N ALA A 33 -5.82 -21.01 11.03
CA ALA A 33 -6.05 -20.86 12.47
C ALA A 33 -5.49 -19.55 13.05
N LYS A 34 -4.38 -19.05 12.49
CA LYS A 34 -3.79 -17.75 12.83
C LYS A 34 -4.55 -16.56 12.24
N SER A 35 -5.40 -16.78 11.24
CA SER A 35 -6.06 -15.68 10.55
C SER A 35 -7.32 -15.17 11.27
N ASP A 36 -7.77 -14.01 10.81
CA ASP A 36 -9.03 -13.39 11.21
C ASP A 36 -10.24 -13.91 10.39
N GLY A 37 -10.18 -15.18 9.98
CA GLY A 37 -11.27 -15.82 9.25
C GLY A 37 -12.52 -16.01 10.12
N PHE A 38 -13.69 -16.11 9.48
CA PHE A 38 -14.94 -16.41 10.19
C PHE A 38 -15.07 -17.92 10.51
N PHE A 39 -14.89 -18.28 11.78
CA PHE A 39 -14.98 -19.68 12.26
C PHE A 39 -16.36 -20.06 12.80
N LYS A 40 -16.91 -19.22 13.71
CA LYS A 40 -18.24 -19.39 14.30
C LYS A 40 -18.81 -18.04 14.69
N SER A 41 -20.14 -17.93 14.78
CA SER A 41 -20.79 -16.77 15.37
C SER A 41 -20.60 -16.82 16.89
N GLN A 42 -19.94 -15.79 17.45
CA GLN A 42 -19.74 -15.63 18.89
C GLN A 42 -20.64 -14.49 19.40
N GLN A 43 -21.22 -14.66 20.59
CA GLN A 43 -22.04 -13.61 21.22
C GLN A 43 -21.17 -12.61 21.99
N VAL A 44 -21.68 -11.40 22.19
CA VAL A 44 -21.02 -10.37 23.01
C VAL A 44 -20.80 -10.90 24.43
N GLY A 45 -19.54 -11.04 24.83
CA GLY A 45 -19.13 -11.57 26.14
C GLY A 45 -18.66 -13.03 26.16
N GLU A 46 -18.67 -13.73 25.02
CA GLU A 46 -17.99 -15.03 24.90
C GLU A 46 -16.47 -14.88 24.83
N ILE A 47 -15.75 -15.90 25.30
CA ILE A 47 -14.29 -15.96 25.21
C ILE A 47 -13.91 -16.19 23.75
N ASP A 48 -12.90 -15.45 23.27
CA ASP A 48 -12.36 -15.61 21.92
C ASP A 48 -11.90 -17.04 21.67
N LEU A 49 -12.13 -17.51 20.44
CA LEU A 49 -11.65 -18.81 20.01
C LEU A 49 -10.13 -18.90 20.08
N THR A 50 -9.64 -19.94 20.75
CA THR A 50 -8.21 -20.25 20.75
C THR A 50 -7.75 -20.72 19.38
N ILE A 51 -6.46 -20.56 19.08
CA ILE A 51 -5.86 -21.01 17.80
C ILE A 51 -6.11 -22.51 17.59
N ALA A 52 -6.03 -23.32 18.65
CA ALA A 52 -6.30 -24.75 18.60
C ALA A 52 -7.75 -25.07 18.20
N GLU A 53 -8.73 -24.34 18.77
CA GLU A 53 -10.15 -24.51 18.42
C GLU A 53 -10.44 -24.03 16.99
N LYS A 54 -9.84 -22.91 16.55
CA LYS A 54 -9.93 -22.44 15.15
C LYS A 54 -9.39 -23.51 14.19
N ARG A 55 -8.25 -24.12 14.52
CA ARG A 55 -7.63 -25.20 13.74
C ARG A 55 -8.54 -26.43 13.64
N GLU A 56 -9.20 -26.81 14.73
CA GLU A 56 -10.13 -27.94 14.74
C GLU A 56 -11.35 -27.68 13.86
N ILE A 57 -11.96 -26.50 13.97
CA ILE A 57 -13.10 -26.08 13.13
C ILE A 57 -12.71 -26.09 11.66
N ALA A 58 -11.55 -25.53 11.33
CA ALA A 58 -10.99 -25.52 9.97
C ALA A 58 -10.73 -26.93 9.44
N SER A 59 -10.14 -27.82 10.25
CA SER A 59 -9.83 -29.21 9.87
C SER A 59 -11.09 -30.02 9.56
N ASN A 60 -12.11 -29.86 10.41
CA ASN A 60 -13.41 -30.50 10.22
C ASN A 60 -14.10 -30.01 8.94
N LEU A 61 -14.02 -28.71 8.63
CA LEU A 61 -14.60 -28.17 7.40
C LEU A 61 -13.83 -28.63 6.16
N LEU A 62 -12.50 -28.62 6.21
CA LEU A 62 -11.64 -29.07 5.10
C LEU A 62 -11.91 -30.53 4.72
N GLY A 63 -12.14 -31.39 5.70
CA GLY A 63 -12.47 -32.81 5.46
C GLY A 63 -13.91 -33.04 4.99
N ARG A 64 -14.86 -32.17 5.36
CA ARG A 64 -16.28 -32.35 5.07
C ARG A 64 -16.71 -31.68 3.75
N ASN A 65 -16.23 -30.47 3.49
CA ASN A 65 -16.64 -29.67 2.35
C ASN A 65 -15.52 -28.68 1.96
N VAL A 66 -14.74 -29.07 0.97
CA VAL A 66 -13.62 -28.28 0.42
C VAL A 66 -14.09 -26.96 -0.23
N PRO A 67 -15.17 -26.91 -1.04
CA PRO A 67 -15.69 -25.65 -1.56
C PRO A 67 -16.04 -24.61 -0.48
N LEU A 68 -16.76 -25.02 0.57
CA LEU A 68 -17.13 -24.14 1.69
C LEU A 68 -15.90 -23.69 2.50
N PHE A 69 -14.90 -24.56 2.63
CA PHE A 69 -13.62 -24.20 3.23
C PHE A 69 -12.95 -23.08 2.42
N LEU A 70 -12.84 -23.25 1.10
CA LEU A 70 -12.24 -22.25 0.22
C LEU A 70 -13.03 -20.95 0.21
N GLN A 71 -14.37 -20.99 0.16
CA GLN A 71 -15.21 -19.79 0.23
C GLN A 71 -14.88 -18.90 1.43
N ARG A 72 -14.59 -19.50 2.58
CA ARG A 72 -14.29 -18.78 3.82
C ARG A 72 -12.84 -18.36 3.93
N TYR A 73 -11.92 -19.22 3.50
CA TYR A 73 -10.51 -19.11 3.90
C TYR A 73 -9.52 -18.93 2.74
N TRP A 74 -9.96 -18.87 1.48
CA TRP A 74 -9.07 -18.77 0.32
C TRP A 74 -8.03 -17.63 0.42
N LYS A 75 -8.38 -16.51 1.06
CA LYS A 75 -7.49 -15.33 1.23
C LYS A 75 -6.23 -15.62 2.06
N TYR A 76 -6.27 -16.68 2.87
CA TYR A 76 -5.22 -17.04 3.84
C TYR A 76 -4.40 -18.25 3.39
N ILE A 77 -4.68 -18.80 2.20
CA ILE A 77 -3.98 -19.97 1.65
C ILE A 77 -2.74 -19.51 0.87
N LYS A 78 -1.59 -20.15 1.13
CA LYS A 78 -0.34 -19.91 0.43
C LYS A 78 -0.36 -20.56 -0.96
N LEU A 79 0.47 -20.04 -1.89
CA LEU A 79 0.59 -20.65 -3.22
C LEU A 79 1.16 -22.07 -3.18
N GLU A 80 2.07 -22.33 -2.25
CA GLU A 80 2.73 -23.63 -2.06
C GLU A 80 1.73 -24.75 -1.72
N ASP A 81 0.61 -24.39 -1.10
CA ASP A 81 -0.43 -25.30 -0.64
C ASP A 81 -1.54 -25.53 -1.68
N VAL A 82 -1.53 -24.82 -2.81
CA VAL A 82 -2.51 -24.98 -3.90
C VAL A 82 -2.57 -26.42 -4.46
N PRO A 83 -1.45 -27.13 -4.65
CA PRO A 83 -1.47 -28.52 -5.16
C PRO A 83 -2.30 -29.48 -4.29
N PHE A 84 -2.49 -29.20 -3.00
CA PHE A 84 -3.33 -30.00 -2.10
C PHE A 84 -4.76 -30.17 -2.63
N PHE A 85 -5.27 -29.17 -3.36
CA PHE A 85 -6.64 -29.16 -3.89
C PHE A 85 -6.76 -29.75 -5.30
N ASP A 86 -5.66 -30.27 -5.88
CA ASP A 86 -5.66 -30.78 -7.26
C ASP A 86 -6.65 -31.93 -7.46
N SER A 87 -6.85 -32.77 -6.43
CA SER A 87 -7.85 -33.84 -6.44
C SER A 87 -9.30 -33.35 -6.56
N HIS A 88 -9.56 -32.07 -6.24
CA HIS A 88 -10.88 -31.45 -6.25
C HIS A 88 -11.08 -30.46 -7.40
N GLN A 89 -10.15 -30.36 -8.35
CA GLN A 89 -10.23 -29.45 -9.51
C GLN A 89 -11.44 -29.69 -10.43
N ALA A 90 -12.05 -30.87 -10.37
CA ALA A 90 -13.27 -31.17 -11.12
C ALA A 90 -14.46 -30.31 -10.67
N ASP A 91 -14.43 -29.79 -9.44
CA ASP A 91 -15.43 -28.86 -8.92
C ASP A 91 -15.13 -27.43 -9.40
N TYR A 92 -16.15 -26.80 -9.99
CA TYR A 92 -16.07 -25.43 -10.48
C TYR A 92 -15.77 -24.42 -9.37
N GLU A 93 -16.38 -24.58 -8.19
CA GLU A 93 -16.18 -23.64 -7.08
C GLU A 93 -14.74 -23.69 -6.58
N VAL A 94 -14.18 -24.91 -6.46
CA VAL A 94 -12.79 -25.10 -6.07
C VAL A 94 -11.86 -24.43 -7.08
N ASN A 95 -12.05 -24.70 -8.37
CA ASN A 95 -11.20 -24.13 -9.43
C ASN A 95 -11.29 -22.58 -9.48
N PHE A 96 -12.48 -22.02 -9.22
CA PHE A 96 -12.66 -20.58 -9.11
C PHE A 96 -11.79 -20.00 -7.98
N TYR A 97 -11.85 -20.55 -6.77
CA TYR A 97 -11.04 -20.07 -5.65
C TYR A 97 -9.54 -20.29 -5.86
N LEU A 98 -9.13 -21.41 -6.47
CA LEU A 98 -7.72 -21.64 -6.82
C LEU A 98 -7.20 -20.57 -7.79
N THR A 99 -8.02 -20.14 -8.75
CA THR A 99 -7.69 -19.05 -9.66
C THR A 99 -7.58 -17.72 -8.90
N GLU A 100 -8.49 -17.44 -7.97
CA GLU A 100 -8.44 -16.23 -7.14
C GLU A 100 -7.23 -16.18 -6.20
N ILE A 101 -6.81 -17.32 -5.62
CA ILE A 101 -5.59 -17.41 -4.81
C ILE A 101 -4.37 -17.01 -5.65
N ARG A 102 -4.26 -17.57 -6.87
CA ARG A 102 -3.17 -17.24 -7.81
C ARG A 102 -3.16 -15.76 -8.20
N LYS A 103 -4.33 -15.19 -8.50
CA LYS A 103 -4.46 -13.76 -8.82
C LYS A 103 -4.07 -12.86 -7.65
N ASN A 104 -4.55 -13.16 -6.44
CA ASN A 104 -4.27 -12.37 -5.25
C ASN A 104 -2.77 -12.37 -4.92
N HIS A 105 -2.11 -13.53 -5.00
CA HIS A 105 -0.68 -13.61 -4.77
C HIS A 105 0.13 -12.84 -5.83
N ASN A 106 -0.25 -12.96 -7.10
CA ASN A 106 0.35 -12.16 -8.17
C ASN A 106 0.12 -10.67 -7.96
N CYS A 107 -1.06 -10.26 -7.49
CA CYS A 107 -1.39 -8.87 -7.19
C CYS A 107 -0.54 -8.33 -6.03
N ARG A 108 -0.43 -9.06 -4.91
CA ARG A 108 0.42 -8.67 -3.78
C ARG A 108 1.89 -8.56 -4.18
N SER A 109 2.43 -9.58 -4.85
CA SER A 109 3.81 -9.55 -5.35
C SER A 109 4.03 -8.42 -6.36
N ASN A 110 3.07 -8.17 -7.25
CA ASN A 110 3.16 -7.06 -8.19
C ASN A 110 3.09 -5.70 -7.49
N LYS A 111 2.25 -5.53 -6.45
CA LYS A 111 2.17 -4.27 -5.68
C LYS A 111 3.48 -3.95 -4.98
N VAL A 112 4.10 -4.92 -4.31
CA VAL A 112 5.42 -4.75 -3.68
C VAL A 112 6.46 -4.42 -4.74
N ARG A 113 6.50 -5.19 -5.84
CA ARG A 113 7.44 -4.92 -6.94
C ARG A 113 7.27 -3.52 -7.54
N VAL A 114 6.04 -3.08 -7.77
CA VAL A 114 5.74 -1.74 -8.28
C VAL A 114 6.16 -0.66 -7.28
N ARG A 115 5.85 -0.82 -5.99
CA ARG A 115 6.27 0.13 -4.95
C ARG A 115 7.80 0.23 -4.86
N ASN A 116 8.50 -0.89 -4.94
CA ASN A 116 9.96 -0.93 -4.93
C ASN A 116 10.58 -0.28 -6.17
N ARG A 117 10.02 -0.54 -7.36
CA ARG A 117 10.46 0.12 -8.61
C ARG A 117 10.27 1.63 -8.52
N ARG A 118 9.11 2.08 -8.04
CA ARG A 118 8.83 3.49 -7.80
C ARG A 118 9.78 4.08 -6.77
N TYR A 119 10.12 3.35 -5.71
CA TYR A 119 11.09 3.81 -4.71
C TYR A 119 12.50 4.01 -5.28
N GLU A 120 12.98 3.10 -6.14
CA GLU A 120 14.25 3.27 -6.84
C GLU A 120 14.21 4.44 -7.84
N ALA A 121 13.10 4.62 -8.56
CA ALA A 121 12.91 5.77 -9.43
C ALA A 121 12.90 7.09 -8.64
N LEU A 122 12.19 7.12 -7.51
CA LEU A 122 12.13 8.26 -6.59
C LEU A 122 13.54 8.67 -6.14
N LYS A 123 14.35 7.73 -5.66
CA LYS A 123 15.74 8.00 -5.25
C LYS A 123 16.54 8.69 -6.35
N LYS A 124 16.50 8.16 -7.58
CA LYS A 124 17.21 8.76 -8.72
C LYS A 124 16.70 10.16 -9.04
N MET A 125 15.38 10.38 -9.04
CA MET A 125 14.79 11.69 -9.33
C MET A 125 15.08 12.74 -8.26
N VAL A 126 15.16 12.33 -7.00
CA VAL A 126 15.59 13.20 -5.89
C VAL A 126 17.06 13.57 -6.05
N GLU A 127 17.92 12.65 -6.45
CA GLU A 127 19.33 12.94 -6.75
C GLU A 127 19.49 13.88 -7.95
N GLU A 128 18.68 13.71 -9.01
CA GLU A 128 18.65 14.62 -10.15
C GLU A 128 18.13 16.03 -9.78
N GLY A 129 17.28 16.14 -8.77
CA GLY A 129 16.83 17.40 -8.17
C GLY A 129 15.88 18.25 -9.03
N LYS A 130 15.37 17.73 -10.15
CA LYS A 130 14.48 18.47 -11.07
C LYS A 130 13.00 18.30 -10.69
N TYR A 131 12.53 17.06 -10.69
CA TYR A 131 11.10 16.73 -10.54
C TYR A 131 10.56 16.98 -9.11
N PHE A 132 11.40 16.71 -8.11
CA PHE A 132 11.11 16.96 -6.69
C PHE A 132 11.74 18.26 -6.20
N SER A 133 11.94 19.22 -7.09
CA SER A 133 12.28 20.58 -6.65
C SER A 133 11.07 21.24 -6.00
N ASP A 134 11.34 22.16 -5.07
CA ASP A 134 10.28 22.86 -4.34
C ASP A 134 9.27 23.55 -5.25
N ALA A 135 9.76 24.19 -6.31
CA ALA A 135 8.93 24.88 -7.28
C ALA A 135 8.01 23.93 -8.06
N GLU A 136 8.52 22.77 -8.48
CA GLU A 136 7.74 21.76 -9.20
C GLU A 136 6.74 21.05 -8.29
N MET A 137 7.09 20.77 -7.03
CA MET A 137 6.15 20.20 -6.06
C MET A 137 5.01 21.18 -5.75
N ARG A 138 5.33 22.46 -5.54
CA ARG A 138 4.33 23.52 -5.33
C ARG A 138 3.36 23.65 -6.51
N LYS A 139 3.86 23.57 -7.75
CA LYS A 139 3.02 23.62 -8.95
C LYS A 139 1.99 22.49 -9.02
N ARG A 140 2.35 21.30 -8.53
CA ARG A 140 1.51 20.09 -8.57
C ARG A 140 0.55 19.99 -7.40
N SER A 141 0.93 20.54 -6.25
CA SER A 141 0.08 20.55 -5.05
C SER A 141 0.08 21.92 -4.37
N PRO A 142 -0.50 22.95 -5.03
CA PRO A 142 -0.51 24.31 -4.51
C PRO A 142 -1.28 24.47 -3.20
N PHE A 143 -2.40 23.75 -3.01
CA PHE A 143 -3.19 23.81 -1.78
C PHE A 143 -2.42 23.25 -0.58
N LEU A 144 -1.90 22.02 -0.72
CA LEU A 144 -1.07 21.39 0.30
C LEU A 144 0.18 22.22 0.64
N TYR A 145 0.81 22.83 -0.36
CA TYR A 145 1.93 23.74 -0.14
C TYR A 145 1.52 24.94 0.71
N ASP A 146 0.35 25.53 0.45
CA ASP A 146 -0.12 26.67 1.23
C ASP A 146 -0.39 26.29 2.69
N GLN A 147 -1.06 25.16 2.91
CA GLN A 147 -1.36 24.65 4.25
C GLN A 147 -0.10 24.36 5.09
N LEU A 148 0.95 23.78 4.49
CA LEU A 148 2.15 23.41 5.25
C LEU A 148 3.21 24.49 5.26
N ILE A 149 3.35 25.28 4.19
CA ILE A 149 4.44 26.24 4.03
C ILE A 149 3.89 27.65 3.83
N GLY A 150 2.97 27.84 2.89
CA GLY A 150 2.50 29.14 2.44
C GLY A 150 1.94 29.99 3.57
N GLN A 151 1.05 29.47 4.42
CA GLN A 151 0.40 30.19 5.51
C GLN A 151 1.36 30.68 6.59
N HIS A 152 2.52 30.02 6.74
CA HIS A 152 3.53 30.33 7.76
C HIS A 152 4.65 31.24 7.26
N LEU A 153 4.65 31.60 5.98
CA LEU A 153 5.55 32.62 5.42
C LEU A 153 5.09 34.02 5.83
N THR A 154 6.03 34.82 6.31
CA THR A 154 5.79 36.25 6.55
C THR A 154 5.65 36.99 5.23
N GLU A 155 4.92 38.11 5.26
CA GLU A 155 4.73 38.96 4.08
C GLU A 155 6.07 39.45 3.49
N ASN A 156 7.05 39.74 4.35
CA ASN A 156 8.38 40.13 3.92
C ASN A 156 9.12 38.99 3.20
N GLU A 157 8.99 37.75 3.66
CA GLU A 157 9.58 36.58 2.99
C GLU A 157 8.94 36.36 1.62
N ARG A 158 7.59 36.44 1.52
CA ARG A 158 6.87 36.31 0.24
C ARG A 158 7.29 37.39 -0.76
N ILE A 159 7.32 38.65 -0.35
CA ILE A 159 7.72 39.77 -1.21
C ILE A 159 9.18 39.64 -1.65
N SER A 160 10.06 39.18 -0.76
CA SER A 160 11.48 39.02 -1.06
C SER A 160 11.71 37.90 -2.07
N ALA A 161 11.08 36.74 -1.86
CA ALA A 161 11.12 35.61 -2.80
C ALA A 161 10.59 36.00 -4.18
N TYR A 162 9.46 36.74 -4.22
CA TYR A 162 8.88 37.23 -5.46
C TYR A 162 9.84 38.17 -6.21
N LYS A 163 10.42 39.16 -5.51
CA LYS A 163 11.37 40.09 -6.12
C LYS A 163 12.61 39.38 -6.66
N GLU A 164 13.08 38.35 -5.97
CA GLU A 164 14.25 37.58 -6.39
C GLU A 164 13.96 36.74 -7.63
N GLN A 165 12.82 36.04 -7.66
CA GLN A 165 12.38 35.25 -8.81
C GLN A 165 12.17 36.10 -10.07
N HIS A 166 11.67 37.33 -9.93
CA HIS A 166 11.27 38.18 -11.04
C HIS A 166 12.26 39.33 -11.35
N LYS A 167 13.45 39.35 -10.74
CA LYS A 167 14.39 40.49 -10.78
C LYS A 167 14.78 40.96 -12.19
N ASP A 168 14.90 40.04 -13.14
CA ASP A 168 15.37 40.29 -14.51
C ASP A 168 14.39 39.81 -15.59
N GLN A 169 13.10 39.68 -15.26
CA GLN A 169 12.14 39.10 -16.18
C GLN A 169 11.71 40.03 -17.33
N LYS A 170 11.70 39.45 -18.53
CA LYS A 170 11.12 40.08 -19.72
C LYS A 170 9.59 40.03 -19.64
N PHE A 171 8.92 40.97 -20.31
CA PHE A 171 7.45 41.01 -20.40
C PHE A 171 6.84 39.69 -20.89
N SER A 172 7.47 38.99 -21.84
CA SER A 172 7.00 37.68 -22.30
C SER A 172 7.02 36.62 -21.20
N SER A 173 8.04 36.63 -20.34
CA SER A 173 8.11 35.73 -19.17
C SER A 173 7.01 36.08 -18.18
N PHE A 174 6.82 37.38 -17.89
CA PHE A 174 5.75 37.83 -17.01
C PHE A 174 4.36 37.36 -17.47
N LEU A 175 4.08 37.40 -18.77
CA LEU A 175 2.81 36.87 -19.31
C LEU A 175 2.68 35.36 -19.13
N MET A 176 3.76 34.60 -19.38
CA MET A 176 3.74 33.14 -19.15
C MET A 176 3.53 32.84 -17.67
N ASP A 177 4.23 33.53 -16.78
CA ASP A 177 4.09 33.37 -15.33
C ASP A 177 2.69 33.71 -14.84
N GLN A 178 1.99 34.66 -15.48
CA GLN A 178 0.60 34.97 -15.15
C GLN A 178 -0.34 33.83 -15.56
N LEU A 179 -0.08 33.19 -16.71
CA LEU A 179 -0.84 32.01 -17.13
C LEU A 179 -0.59 30.82 -16.19
N GLU A 180 0.68 30.58 -15.82
CA GLU A 180 1.03 29.55 -14.84
C GLU A 180 0.36 29.80 -13.50
N ARG A 181 0.38 31.04 -12.99
CA ARG A 181 -0.33 31.41 -11.75
C ARG A 181 -1.83 31.20 -11.82
N ASN A 182 -2.46 31.54 -12.94
CA ASN A 182 -3.89 31.28 -13.09
C ASN A 182 -4.21 29.78 -13.06
N GLN A 183 -3.33 28.94 -13.62
CA GLN A 183 -3.46 27.48 -13.54
C GLN A 183 -3.23 26.96 -12.12
N GLU A 184 -2.18 27.44 -11.44
CA GLU A 184 -1.90 27.11 -10.03
C GLU A 184 -3.10 27.47 -9.14
N ASN A 185 -3.68 28.66 -9.31
CA ASN A 185 -4.84 29.11 -8.55
C ASN A 185 -6.07 28.25 -8.83
N TYR A 186 -6.32 27.88 -10.09
CA TYR A 186 -7.43 26.98 -10.42
C TYR A 186 -7.25 25.61 -9.76
N LEU A 187 -6.04 25.05 -9.81
CA LEU A 187 -5.72 23.78 -9.17
C LEU A 187 -5.84 23.87 -7.64
N PHE A 188 -5.43 25.00 -7.05
CA PHE A 188 -5.59 25.27 -5.62
C PHE A 188 -7.05 25.16 -5.19
N GLU A 189 -7.97 25.86 -5.88
CA GLU A 189 -9.39 25.81 -5.54
C GLU A 189 -9.94 24.39 -5.72
N CYS A 190 -9.60 23.69 -6.80
CA CYS A 190 -10.03 22.30 -6.98
C CYS A 190 -9.54 21.36 -5.87
N GLN A 191 -8.29 21.50 -5.44
CA GLN A 191 -7.75 20.68 -4.34
C GLN A 191 -8.40 20.99 -3.01
N LYS A 192 -8.71 22.27 -2.77
CA LYS A 192 -9.42 22.71 -1.58
C LYS A 192 -10.84 22.15 -1.53
N ASP A 193 -11.59 22.25 -2.63
CA ASP A 193 -12.95 21.71 -2.75
C ASP A 193 -12.97 20.18 -2.55
N GLU A 194 -11.96 19.46 -3.08
CA GLU A 194 -11.79 18.01 -2.88
C GLU A 194 -11.56 17.66 -1.40
N ASP A 195 -10.79 18.47 -0.67
CA ASP A 195 -10.49 18.27 0.76
C ASP A 195 -11.72 18.56 1.64
N GLU A 196 -12.42 19.68 1.41
CA GLU A 196 -13.65 20.04 2.11
C GLU A 196 -14.73 18.96 1.95
N ALA A 197 -14.89 18.41 0.75
CA ALA A 197 -15.85 17.34 0.48
C ALA A 197 -15.54 16.03 1.23
N VAL A 198 -14.26 15.72 1.49
CA VAL A 198 -13.89 14.52 2.28
C VAL A 198 -14.23 14.72 3.75
N VAL A 199 -14.03 15.93 4.30
CA VAL A 199 -14.37 16.25 5.68
C VAL A 199 -15.87 16.15 5.93
N GLU A 200 -16.70 16.67 5.01
CA GLU A 200 -18.16 16.60 5.14
C GLU A 200 -18.72 15.16 5.16
N GLU A 201 -18.08 14.22 4.47
CA GLU A 201 -18.50 12.80 4.44
C GLU A 201 -18.02 12.02 5.68
N GLU A 202 -17.00 12.49 6.40
CA GLU A 202 -16.50 11.86 7.64
C GLU A 202 -17.26 12.34 8.91
N ASP A 203 -17.93 13.50 8.84
CA ASP A 203 -18.63 14.13 9.98
C ASP A 203 -20.11 13.68 10.18
N ASP A 204 -20.65 12.78 9.36
CA ASP A 204 -22.06 12.31 9.46
C ASP A 204 -22.35 11.34 10.64
N ASP A 205 -21.40 11.13 11.57
CA ASP A 205 -21.55 10.22 12.72
C ASP A 205 -21.32 10.88 14.10
N THR A 206 -21.23 12.21 14.21
CA THR A 206 -21.05 12.88 15.52
C THR A 206 -21.94 14.12 15.71
N GLU A 207 -23.23 13.91 16.02
CA GLU A 207 -24.09 14.95 16.60
C GLU A 207 -23.71 15.20 18.08
N GLU A 208 -22.63 15.92 18.37
CA GLU A 208 -22.52 16.69 19.62
C GLU A 208 -21.93 18.09 19.36
N GLU A 209 -22.83 19.08 19.47
CA GLU A 209 -22.57 20.52 19.61
C GLU A 209 -21.31 20.82 20.45
N SER A 210 -20.32 21.47 19.84
CA SER A 210 -19.40 22.33 20.58
C SER A 210 -19.28 23.68 19.88
N GLU A 211 -20.21 24.57 20.21
CA GLU A 211 -20.09 26.02 20.03
C GLU A 211 -18.94 26.55 20.90
N LEU A 212 -17.70 26.34 20.48
CA LEU A 212 -16.52 27.03 21.01
C LEU A 212 -15.56 27.34 19.86
N GLU A 213 -15.98 28.24 18.96
CA GLU A 213 -15.04 29.07 18.19
C GLU A 213 -14.33 30.01 19.18
N GLU A 214 -13.40 29.47 19.97
CA GLU A 214 -12.36 30.30 20.58
C GLU A 214 -11.45 30.77 19.45
N ASP A 215 -11.48 32.08 19.21
CA ASP A 215 -10.62 32.86 18.35
C ASP A 215 -9.14 32.66 18.75
N ILE A 216 -8.54 31.53 18.35
CA ILE A 216 -7.12 31.25 18.55
C ILE A 216 -6.37 32.28 17.69
N PRO A 217 -5.52 33.15 18.28
CA PRO A 217 -4.82 34.16 17.51
C PRO A 217 -3.97 33.47 16.42
N THR A 218 -4.37 33.66 15.17
CA THR A 218 -3.74 33.22 13.90
C THR A 218 -2.31 33.75 13.70
N SER A 219 -1.71 34.33 14.74
CA SER A 219 -0.37 34.91 14.74
C SER A 219 0.55 34.22 15.75
N ARG A 220 0.47 32.88 15.86
CA ARG A 220 1.61 32.14 16.40
C ARG A 220 2.69 32.15 15.33
N THR A 221 3.69 33.01 15.51
CA THR A 221 4.88 33.03 14.65
C THR A 221 5.56 31.66 14.74
N VAL A 222 5.48 30.90 13.66
CA VAL A 222 6.11 29.58 13.56
C VAL A 222 7.62 29.76 13.58
N THR A 223 8.28 29.02 14.45
CA THR A 223 9.74 29.06 14.60
C THR A 223 10.41 28.52 13.33
N GLU A 224 11.65 28.93 13.06
CA GLU A 224 12.41 28.40 11.92
C GLU A 224 12.53 26.87 11.95
N GLN A 225 12.62 26.27 13.14
CA GLN A 225 12.63 24.82 13.29
C GLN A 225 11.30 24.19 12.86
N GLU A 226 10.17 24.73 13.31
CA GLU A 226 8.85 24.25 12.87
C GLU A 226 8.66 24.43 11.36
N LYS A 227 9.10 25.55 10.76
CA LYS A 227 9.08 25.74 9.30
C LYS A 227 9.86 24.64 8.56
N THR A 228 11.02 24.24 9.08
CA THR A 228 11.79 23.14 8.47
C THR A 228 11.07 21.80 8.57
N LEU A 229 10.39 21.54 9.69
CA LEU A 229 9.60 20.31 9.86
C LEU A 229 8.43 20.27 8.88
N LEU A 230 7.68 21.36 8.77
CA LEU A 230 6.55 21.46 7.84
C LEU A 230 6.98 21.31 6.37
N ARG A 231 8.14 21.86 6.00
CA ARG A 231 8.72 21.66 4.67
C ARG A 231 9.09 20.18 4.42
N ASN A 232 9.64 19.50 5.42
CA ASN A 232 9.95 18.08 5.30
C ASN A 232 8.67 17.24 5.19
N GLU A 233 7.64 17.59 5.95
CA GLU A 233 6.32 16.97 5.87
C GLU A 233 5.69 17.11 4.48
N PHE A 234 5.69 18.33 3.93
CA PHE A 234 5.25 18.58 2.56
C PHE A 234 5.99 17.68 1.56
N THR A 235 7.32 17.62 1.66
CA THR A 235 8.15 16.80 0.78
C THR A 235 7.84 15.30 0.93
N ASN A 236 7.65 14.82 2.16
CA ASN A 236 7.32 13.42 2.43
C ASN A 236 5.95 13.04 1.88
N ILE A 237 4.94 13.90 2.00
CA ILE A 237 3.62 13.66 1.41
C ILE A 237 3.72 13.56 -0.11
N MET A 238 4.51 14.44 -0.75
CA MET A 238 4.76 14.36 -2.19
C MET A 238 5.45 13.05 -2.60
N TYR A 239 6.39 12.57 -1.79
CA TYR A 239 7.05 11.26 -2.02
C TYR A 239 6.07 10.10 -1.86
N GLU A 240 5.25 10.10 -0.82
CA GLU A 240 4.25 9.04 -0.62
C GLU A 240 3.18 9.04 -1.71
N ASN A 241 2.74 10.21 -2.16
CA ASN A 241 1.83 10.33 -3.30
C ASN A 241 2.44 9.73 -4.57
N PHE A 242 3.73 9.97 -4.80
CA PHE A 242 4.46 9.35 -5.91
C PHE A 242 4.53 7.82 -5.77
N LEU A 243 4.93 7.31 -4.60
CA LEU A 243 5.01 5.87 -4.35
C LEU A 243 3.63 5.19 -4.48
N ALA A 244 2.57 5.85 -4.02
CA ALA A 244 1.19 5.38 -4.11
C ALA A 244 0.63 5.44 -5.53
N GLY A 245 1.23 6.21 -6.44
CA GLY A 245 0.74 6.34 -7.83
C GLY A 245 -0.33 7.40 -8.00
N LYS A 246 -0.41 8.38 -7.08
CA LYS A 246 -1.44 9.43 -7.07
C LYS A 246 -1.02 10.69 -7.85
N ASP A 247 0.24 10.76 -8.25
CA ASP A 247 0.82 11.89 -9.00
C ASP A 247 0.33 11.91 -10.45
N LYS A 248 -0.66 12.76 -10.75
CA LYS A 248 -1.33 12.81 -12.07
C LYS A 248 -0.40 13.28 -13.19
N ASP A 249 0.67 14.02 -12.84
CA ASP A 249 1.62 14.59 -13.80
C ASP A 249 2.78 13.64 -14.16
N PHE A 250 2.85 12.46 -13.53
CA PHE A 250 3.89 11.47 -13.78
C PHE A 250 3.40 10.29 -14.64
N ASP A 251 4.17 9.91 -15.67
CA ASP A 251 3.90 8.68 -16.42
C ASP A 251 4.51 7.45 -15.75
N TYR A 252 3.74 6.82 -14.87
CA TYR A 252 4.13 5.60 -14.16
C TYR A 252 4.43 4.40 -15.07
N SER A 253 3.95 4.39 -16.31
CA SER A 253 4.22 3.29 -17.26
C SER A 253 5.72 3.12 -17.51
N SER A 254 6.47 4.22 -17.42
CA SER A 254 7.93 4.26 -17.60
C SER A 254 8.72 3.59 -16.46
N VAL A 255 8.10 3.46 -15.28
CA VAL A 255 8.73 2.92 -14.06
C VAL A 255 8.14 1.56 -13.69
N ASP A 256 6.82 1.43 -13.67
CA ASP A 256 6.10 0.25 -13.15
C ASP A 256 6.44 -1.03 -13.92
N ASN A 257 6.75 -0.92 -15.22
CA ASN A 257 7.10 -2.04 -16.08
C ASN A 257 8.61 -2.14 -16.37
N ASN A 258 9.43 -1.28 -15.78
CA ASN A 258 10.86 -1.23 -16.05
C ASN A 258 11.65 -2.07 -15.04
N VAL A 259 12.33 -3.09 -15.57
CA VAL A 259 13.13 -4.06 -14.80
C VAL A 259 14.43 -3.43 -14.26
N GLU A 260 14.91 -2.32 -14.83
CA GLU A 260 16.11 -1.64 -14.33
C GLU A 260 15.95 -1.04 -12.93
N TYR A 261 14.71 -0.87 -12.47
CA TYR A 261 14.39 -0.44 -11.11
C TYR A 261 14.19 -1.62 -10.13
N ASP A 262 14.38 -2.87 -10.57
CA ASP A 262 14.38 -4.03 -9.67
C ASP A 262 15.72 -4.11 -8.91
N SER A 263 15.80 -3.38 -7.80
CA SER A 263 16.96 -3.41 -6.91
C SER A 263 17.08 -4.74 -6.16
N VAL A 264 18.20 -5.44 -6.38
CA VAL A 264 18.52 -6.68 -5.66
C VAL A 264 18.61 -6.43 -4.15
N HIS A 265 19.15 -5.27 -3.76
CA HIS A 265 19.25 -4.88 -2.37
C HIS A 265 17.87 -4.75 -1.72
N GLN A 266 16.93 -4.05 -2.39
CA GLN A 266 15.57 -3.90 -1.88
C GLN A 266 14.88 -5.26 -1.76
N ARG A 267 15.06 -6.15 -2.74
CA ARG A 267 14.49 -7.50 -2.68
C ARG A 267 15.01 -8.29 -1.48
N ASN A 268 16.30 -8.20 -1.18
CA ASN A 268 16.88 -8.88 -0.03
C ASN A 268 16.33 -8.32 1.29
N LEU A 269 16.17 -7.00 1.40
CA LEU A 269 15.56 -6.38 2.59
C LEU A 269 14.12 -6.85 2.79
N ASP A 270 13.32 -6.89 1.73
CA ASP A 270 11.93 -7.37 1.82
C ASP A 270 11.88 -8.86 2.22
N GLU A 271 12.83 -9.67 1.72
CA GLU A 271 12.96 -11.08 2.10
C GLU A 271 13.37 -11.23 3.57
N GLU A 272 14.28 -10.38 4.06
CA GLU A 272 14.70 -10.33 5.47
C GLU A 272 13.57 -9.85 6.39
N GLU A 273 12.87 -8.76 6.05
CA GLU A 273 11.71 -8.26 6.84
C GLU A 273 10.62 -9.32 6.93
N LYS A 274 10.29 -9.99 5.82
CA LYS A 274 9.33 -11.09 5.83
C LYS A 274 9.78 -12.23 6.74
N TYR A 275 11.08 -12.55 6.76
CA TYR A 275 11.63 -13.55 7.67
C TYR A 275 11.51 -13.12 9.14
N PHE A 276 11.77 -11.85 9.46
CA PHE A 276 11.63 -11.33 10.82
C PHE A 276 10.17 -11.28 11.29
N ASP A 277 9.24 -10.85 10.45
CA ASP A 277 7.81 -10.83 10.77
C ASP A 277 7.28 -12.23 11.12
N GLU A 278 7.76 -13.26 10.40
CA GLU A 278 7.42 -14.66 10.67
C GLU A 278 8.01 -15.17 12.01
N ASP A 279 9.16 -14.64 12.46
CA ASP A 279 9.84 -15.00 13.71
C ASP A 279 9.33 -14.23 14.95
N THR A 280 8.72 -13.05 14.80
CA THR A 280 8.16 -12.27 15.93
C THR A 280 6.81 -12.77 16.45
N GLU A 281 6.20 -13.77 15.80
CA GLU A 281 4.91 -14.35 16.21
C GLU A 281 5.02 -15.57 17.17
N PHE A 282 6.18 -15.80 17.81
CA PHE A 282 6.39 -16.93 18.75
C PHE A 282 6.19 -16.57 20.23
#